data_AF-A0A8J7MRB4-F1
#
_entry.id   AF-A0A8J7MRB4-F1
#
_cell.length_a   1.000
_cell.length_b   1.000
_cell.length_c   1.000
_cell.angle_alpha   90.00
_cell.angle_beta   90.00
_cell.angle_gamma   90.00
#
_symmetry.space_group_name_H-M   'P 1'
#
loop_
_entity.id
_entity.type
_entity.pdbx_description
1 polymer ?
#
loop_
_entity_poly.entity_id
_entity_poly.type
_entity_poly.pdbx_seq_one_letter_code
_entity_poly.pdbx_strand_id
1 'polypeptide(L)' 'MVGDRRAAGLFDMKPTEFRKGVALGFFPEPKQVMGMDRWSFEELKAVADGKAARPQEGLEI' A
#
# COMPACT_ATOMS: atom_id res chain seq x y z
N MET A 1 10.96 -2.13 -6.99
CA MET A 1 9.74 -1.31 -6.85
C MET A 1 8.66 -1.82 -7.80
N VAL A 2 7.39 -1.63 -7.46
CA VAL A 2 6.23 -2.09 -8.24
C VAL A 2 5.28 -0.94 -8.55
N GLY A 3 4.56 -1.04 -9.67
CA GLY A 3 3.49 -0.09 -9.99
C GLY A 3 2.16 -0.49 -9.36
N ASP A 4 1.23 0.44 -9.35
CA ASP A 4 -0.11 0.35 -8.76
C ASP A 4 -0.85 -0.97 -9.07
N ARG A 5 -0.89 -1.37 -10.34
CA ARG A 5 -1.53 -2.65 -10.74
C ARG A 5 -0.95 -3.87 -10.01
N ARG A 6 0.38 -3.93 -9.90
CA ARG A 6 1.07 -5.07 -9.25
C ARG A 6 1.00 -4.96 -7.73
N ALA A 7 0.96 -3.74 -7.19
CA ALA A 7 0.74 -3.51 -5.77
C ALA A 7 -0.65 -3.99 -5.33
N ALA A 8 -1.70 -3.59 -6.05
CA ALA A 8 -3.07 -4.01 -5.79
C ALA A 8 -3.26 -5.53 -5.92
N GLY A 9 -2.61 -6.14 -6.91
CA GLY A 9 -2.65 -7.58 -7.11
C GLY A 9 -2.00 -8.41 -5.98
N LEU A 10 -1.16 -7.83 -5.12
CA LEU A 10 -0.65 -8.53 -3.94
C LEU A 10 -1.73 -8.80 -2.89
N PHE A 11 -2.82 -8.06 -2.93
CA PHE A 11 -3.91 -8.12 -1.96
C PHE A 11 -5.23 -8.54 -2.61
N ASP A 12 -5.17 -9.13 -3.82
CA ASP A 12 -6.33 -9.55 -4.61
C ASP A 12 -7.41 -8.45 -4.78
N MET A 13 -6.99 -7.20 -4.92
CA MET A 13 -7.90 -6.05 -5.09
C MET A 13 -7.65 -5.26 -6.37
N LYS A 14 -8.61 -4.40 -6.74
CA LYS A 14 -8.47 -3.50 -7.88
C LYS A 14 -7.51 -2.36 -7.53
N PRO A 15 -6.78 -1.81 -8.53
CA PRO A 15 -5.92 -0.63 -8.33
C PRO A 15 -6.64 0.56 -7.69
N THR A 16 -7.94 0.74 -7.99
CA THR A 16 -8.75 1.81 -7.39
C THR A 16 -8.99 1.61 -5.90
N GLU A 17 -9.13 0.37 -5.44
CA GLU A 17 -9.34 0.03 -4.03
C GLU A 17 -8.03 0.19 -3.27
N PHE A 18 -6.94 -0.26 -3.87
CA PHE A 18 -5.60 -0.08 -3.32
C PHE A 18 -5.26 1.41 -3.11
N ARG A 19 -5.49 2.27 -4.11
CA ARG A 19 -5.28 3.72 -3.96
C ARG A 19 -6.16 4.36 -2.89
N LYS A 20 -7.40 3.91 -2.73
CA LYS A 20 -8.25 4.34 -1.60
C LYS A 20 -7.64 3.93 -0.26
N GLY A 21 -7.13 2.70 -0.16
CA GLY A 21 -6.46 2.22 1.03
C GLY A 21 -5.18 3.01 1.37
N VAL A 22 -4.40 3.40 0.35
CA VAL A 22 -3.26 4.32 0.52
C VAL A 22 -3.74 5.66 1.07
N ALA A 23 -4.74 6.29 0.45
CA ALA A 23 -5.27 7.58 0.89
C ALA A 23 -5.88 7.56 2.31
N LEU A 24 -6.37 6.40 2.75
CA LEU A 24 -6.89 6.17 4.10
C LEU A 24 -5.80 5.73 5.10
N GLY A 25 -4.54 5.62 4.68
CA GLY A 25 -3.41 5.27 5.53
C GLY A 25 -3.21 3.77 5.80
N PHE A 26 -4.02 2.89 5.21
CA PHE A 26 -3.90 1.43 5.38
C PHE A 26 -2.67 0.84 4.68
N PHE A 27 -2.23 1.47 3.60
CA PHE A 27 -1.08 1.02 2.81
C PHE A 27 0.05 2.06 2.79
N PRO A 28 1.29 1.65 2.50
CA PRO A 28 2.38 2.58 2.32
C PRO A 28 2.12 3.57 1.18
N GLU A 29 2.56 4.82 1.40
CA GLU A 29 2.57 5.86 0.37
C GLU A 29 3.51 5.48 -0.79
N PRO A 30 3.19 5.88 -2.03
CA PRO A 30 4.09 5.72 -3.15
C PRO A 30 5.32 6.61 -3.01
N LYS A 31 6.40 6.18 -3.66
CA LYS A 31 7.58 7.00 -3.94
C LYS A 31 7.54 7.42 -5.40
N GLN A 32 7.86 8.68 -5.65
CA GLN A 32 7.97 9.18 -7.02
C GLN A 32 9.27 8.69 -7.65
N VAL A 33 9.16 7.93 -8.75
CA VAL A 33 10.32 7.46 -9.54
C VAL A 33 10.05 7.61 -11.02
N MET A 34 10.90 8.41 -11.66
CA MET A 34 10.80 8.76 -13.08
C MET A 34 9.40 9.32 -13.44
N GLY A 35 8.83 10.13 -12.54
CA GLY A 35 7.51 10.74 -12.72
C GLY A 35 6.33 9.78 -12.51
N MET A 36 6.58 8.53 -12.10
CA MET A 36 5.55 7.55 -11.78
C MET A 36 5.52 7.19 -10.29
N ASP A 37 4.32 7.02 -9.77
CA ASP A 37 4.11 6.46 -8.44
C ASP A 37 4.49 4.98 -8.39
N ARG A 38 5.39 4.67 -7.46
CA ARG A 38 5.94 3.32 -7.29
C ARG A 38 6.02 2.95 -5.81
N TRP A 39 5.69 1.71 -5.51
CA TRP A 39 5.74 1.18 -4.15
C TRP A 39 6.94 0.25 -3.96
N SER A 40 7.47 0.22 -2.75
CA SER A 40 8.42 -0.83 -2.37
C SER A 40 7.69 -2.17 -2.32
N PHE A 41 8.22 -3.17 -3.01
CA PHE A 41 7.67 -4.51 -2.94
C PHE A 41 7.82 -5.11 -1.55
N GLU A 42 8.95 -4.84 -0.89
CA GLU A 42 9.26 -5.38 0.43
C GLU A 42 8.33 -4.82 1.50
N GLU A 43 8.03 -3.51 1.46
CA GLU A 43 7.09 -2.88 2.39
C GLU A 43 5.67 -3.42 2.17
N LEU A 44 5.22 -3.54 0.92
CA LEU A 44 3.91 -4.12 0.61
C LEU A 44 3.82 -5.58 1.03
N LYS A 45 4.88 -6.36 0.83
CA LYS A 45 4.95 -7.75 1.29
C LYS A 45 4.89 -7.83 2.82
N ALA A 46 5.58 -6.95 3.53
CA ALA A 46 5.53 -6.92 4.99
C ALA A 46 4.11 -6.61 5.50
N VAL A 47 3.37 -5.73 4.82
CA VAL A 47 1.95 -5.47 5.11
C VAL A 47 1.10 -6.72 4.84
N ALA A 48 1.26 -7.35 3.67
CA ALA A 48 0.52 -8.55 3.31
C ALA A 48 0.78 -9.73 4.26
N ASP A 49 2.02 -9.86 4.75
CA ASP A 49 2.42 -10.87 5.73
C ASP A 49 1.97 -10.51 7.17
N GLY A 50 1.29 -9.38 7.38
CA GLY A 50 0.84 -8.91 8.71
C GLY A 50 1.95 -8.39 9.62
N LYS A 51 3.16 -8.18 9.08
CA LYS A 51 4.36 -7.77 9.84
C LYS A 51 4.54 -6.26 9.94
N ALA A 52 3.80 -5.50 9.13
CA ALA A 52 3.94 -4.04 9.03
C ALA A 52 2.60 -3.33 8.81
N ALA A 53 1.50 -3.84 9.38
CA ALA A 53 0.25 -3.08 9.38
C ALA A 53 0.53 -1.68 9.97
N ARG A 54 0.38 -0.63 9.15
CA ARG A 54 0.46 0.73 9.69
C ARG A 54 -0.70 0.85 10.69
N PRO A 55 -0.43 1.12 11.97
CA PRO A 55 -1.50 1.28 12.94
C PRO A 55 -2.40 2.41 12.45
N GLN A 56 -3.70 2.14 12.43
CA GLN A 56 -4.70 3.17 12.25
C GLN A 56 -4.68 3.97 13.55
N GLU A 57 -4.02 5.13 13.59
CA GLU A 57 -4.26 6.10 14.66
C GLU A 57 -5.74 6.49 14.58
N GLY A 58 -6.56 5.84 15.40
CA GLY A 58 -8.00 6.01 15.35
C GLY A 58 -8.78 4.83 15.92
N LEU A 59 -8.38 4.30 17.07
CA LEU A 59 -9.28 3.59 17.99
C LEU A 59 -8.85 3.95 19.42
N GLU A 60 -9.17 5.17 19.85
CA GLU A 60 -9.43 5.42 21.27
C GLU A 60 -10.85 4.92 21.56
N ILE A 61 -10.97 3.85 22.36
CA ILE A 61 -12.19 3.48 23.10
C ILE A 61 -11.77 3.16 24.54
#